data_AF-A0A9N8EZ33-F1
#
_entry.id   AF-A0A9N8EZ33-F1
#
_cell.length_a   1.000
_cell.length_b   1.000
_cell.length_c   1.000
_cell.angle_alpha   90.00
_cell.angle_beta   90.00
_cell.angle_gamma   90.00
#
_symmetry.space_group_name_H-M   'P 1'
#
loop_
_entity.id
_entity.type
_entity.pdbx_description
1 polymer ?
#
loop_
_entity_poly.entity_id
_entity_poly.type
_entity_poly.pdbx_seq_one_letter_code
_entity_poly.pdbx_strand_id
1 'polypeptide(L)'
;MVDCHSTFVSLDFEQGSNHSIGTDGASSVCSSRYGSLSAELRYVESIAEKLQEHLLAHNMVKDRKTFLQKNIPKCFVGQQAVTVIQQLLQQEEEEFLQDHDASGVTREEAVEKGTQMMKEFQFFKHATSTSTNTNDTVKQQLLDSDTALYVFDHNLPAQVRRMKKKYPTYWDKMQLFEENVDLQDRRHMFRVFPDCFIAREAVDMLMNLKIVRSRNEAVHLVRKLNQKVFCCQHVCMEHDFEDEYLFFRLVPKNERMPAPIRPTTRRHRGKSPKRSLSISTCSSVGNELSTMGSSKDKNEERRNRRRSKKLERLEAEKKACSALRDSTTSTNTEATVPLSEEFTLEPEKKERANRRRKEHKKISRCSSAPSLDAGLIKQKNRKRAEDIKNRLANFKQEMKTKQAAATA
;
A
#
# COMPACT_ATOMS: atom_id res chain seq x y z
N MET A 1 -43.12 -29.24 18.78
CA MET A 1 -43.98 -29.05 17.60
C MET A 1 -44.40 -27.60 17.55
N VAL A 2 -43.57 -26.76 16.92
CA VAL A 2 -43.94 -25.41 16.49
C VAL A 2 -43.22 -25.24 15.15
N ASP A 3 -44.01 -25.31 14.08
CA ASP A 3 -43.55 -25.21 12.70
C ASP A 3 -43.28 -23.74 12.35
N CYS A 4 -42.11 -23.47 11.79
CA CYS A 4 -41.79 -22.19 11.17
C CYS A 4 -41.48 -22.43 9.69
N HIS A 5 -42.53 -22.29 8.86
CA HIS A 5 -42.41 -22.11 7.42
C HIS A 5 -41.81 -20.72 7.15
N SER A 6 -40.60 -20.68 6.59
CA SER A 6 -40.05 -19.47 5.97
C SER A 6 -40.18 -19.59 4.46
N THR A 7 -40.97 -18.68 3.90
CA THR A 7 -41.25 -18.51 2.48
C THR A 7 -40.01 -18.11 1.70
N PHE A 8 -39.76 -18.84 0.61
CA PHE A 8 -38.72 -18.61 -0.37
C PHE A 8 -39.24 -17.55 -1.37
N VAL A 9 -38.56 -16.41 -1.48
CA VAL A 9 -38.86 -15.39 -2.49
C VAL A 9 -37.88 -15.58 -3.64
N SER A 10 -38.39 -16.11 -4.75
CA SER A 10 -37.71 -16.16 -6.04
C SER A 10 -37.53 -14.74 -6.59
N LEU A 11 -36.29 -14.39 -6.92
CA LEU A 11 -35.96 -13.18 -7.68
C LEU A 11 -35.52 -13.61 -9.07
N ASP A 12 -36.39 -13.37 -10.04
CA ASP A 12 -36.11 -13.51 -11.47
C ASP A 12 -35.07 -12.47 -11.89
N PHE A 13 -33.95 -12.94 -12.46
CA PHE A 13 -32.90 -12.10 -13.03
C PHE A 13 -33.02 -12.15 -14.56
N GLU A 14 -33.68 -11.14 -15.13
CA GLU A 14 -33.80 -10.96 -16.57
C GLU A 14 -32.46 -10.62 -17.23
N GLN A 15 -32.21 -11.28 -18.36
CA GLN A 15 -31.09 -11.06 -19.26
C GLN A 15 -31.31 -9.78 -20.07
N GLY A 16 -30.33 -8.88 -20.06
CA GLY A 16 -30.28 -7.69 -20.91
C GLY A 16 -29.00 -7.66 -21.74
N SER A 17 -29.16 -7.72 -23.05
CA SER A 17 -28.13 -7.87 -24.08
C SER A 17 -27.46 -6.54 -24.51
N ASN A 18 -26.20 -6.68 -24.95
CA ASN A 18 -25.47 -5.94 -25.98
C ASN A 18 -25.55 -4.41 -26.04
N HIS A 19 -24.41 -3.72 -25.84
CA HIS A 19 -24.00 -2.60 -26.70
C HIS A 19 -22.48 -2.32 -26.72
N SER A 20 -21.97 -2.34 -27.95
CA SER A 20 -20.90 -1.54 -28.58
C SER A 20 -19.47 -1.48 -28.00
N ILE A 21 -18.58 -2.06 -28.82
CA ILE A 21 -17.14 -1.89 -28.93
C ILE A 21 -16.79 -0.41 -29.15
N GLY A 22 -15.91 0.12 -28.29
CA GLY A 22 -15.21 1.39 -28.48
C GLY A 22 -13.76 1.22 -28.05
N THR A 23 -12.88 1.05 -29.03
CA THR A 23 -11.43 1.14 -28.85
C THR A 23 -11.05 2.61 -28.70
N ASP A 24 -10.24 2.96 -27.69
CA ASP A 24 -9.00 3.76 -27.84
C ASP A 24 -8.43 4.26 -26.50
N GLY A 25 -7.14 3.97 -26.28
CA GLY A 25 -6.13 5.03 -26.18
C GLY A 25 -5.88 5.75 -24.85
N ALA A 26 -4.82 5.31 -24.16
CA ALA A 26 -3.85 6.11 -23.40
C ALA A 26 -4.15 6.57 -21.94
N SER A 27 -3.63 5.75 -21.01
CA SER A 27 -2.61 6.15 -20.03
C SER A 27 -2.92 7.36 -19.11
N SER A 28 -3.68 7.08 -18.05
CA SER A 28 -3.54 7.73 -16.73
C SER A 28 -3.17 6.64 -15.72
N VAL A 29 -1.88 6.35 -15.60
CA VAL A 29 -1.33 5.32 -14.72
C VAL A 29 -1.21 5.90 -13.31
N CYS A 30 -2.31 5.94 -12.55
CA CYS A 30 -2.33 5.96 -11.07
C CYS A 30 -3.77 6.14 -10.54
N SER A 31 -4.66 5.17 -10.77
CA SER A 31 -5.81 4.78 -9.93
C SER A 31 -6.74 3.86 -10.73
N SER A 32 -7.14 2.72 -10.16
CA SER A 32 -7.99 1.67 -10.76
C SER A 32 -7.28 0.50 -11.50
N ARG A 33 -6.20 -0.07 -10.93
CA ARG A 33 -5.79 -1.45 -11.31
C ARG A 33 -6.72 -2.55 -10.78
N TYR A 34 -7.76 -2.20 -10.04
CA TYR A 34 -8.72 -3.15 -9.47
C TYR A 34 -10.14 -2.94 -10.03
N GLY A 35 -10.24 -2.47 -11.28
CA GLY A 35 -11.50 -2.50 -12.02
C GLY A 35 -11.88 -3.94 -12.27
N SER A 36 -12.88 -4.44 -11.54
CA SER A 36 -13.37 -5.83 -11.56
C SER A 36 -12.27 -6.90 -11.43
N LEU A 37 -11.85 -7.20 -10.19
CA LEU A 37 -11.17 -8.47 -9.90
C LEU A 37 -11.97 -9.61 -10.54
N SER A 38 -11.30 -10.50 -11.28
CA SER A 38 -11.93 -11.68 -11.86
C SER A 38 -12.64 -12.49 -10.77
N ALA A 39 -13.69 -13.21 -11.13
CA ALA A 39 -14.39 -14.10 -10.19
C ALA A 39 -13.40 -15.05 -9.49
N GLU A 40 -12.42 -15.53 -10.25
CA GLU A 40 -11.32 -16.36 -9.75
C GLU A 40 -10.48 -15.66 -8.67
N LEU A 41 -10.11 -14.38 -8.83
CA LEU A 41 -9.35 -13.67 -7.80
C LEU A 41 -10.16 -13.47 -6.51
N ARG A 42 -11.48 -13.28 -6.61
CA ARG A 42 -12.35 -13.18 -5.42
C ARG A 42 -12.46 -14.53 -4.71
N TYR A 43 -12.48 -15.62 -5.47
CA TYR A 43 -12.44 -16.97 -4.94
C TYR A 43 -11.14 -17.22 -4.17
N VAL A 44 -9.99 -16.93 -4.77
CA VAL A 44 -8.67 -17.09 -4.11
C VAL A 44 -8.56 -16.20 -2.87
N GLU A 45 -9.12 -14.99 -2.92
CA GLU A 45 -9.18 -14.09 -1.77
C GLU A 45 -10.05 -14.66 -0.63
N SER A 46 -11.18 -15.30 -0.95
CA SER A 46 -12.05 -15.99 0.03
C SER A 46 -11.31 -17.12 0.72
N ILE A 47 -10.65 -18.00 -0.04
CA ILE A 47 -9.82 -19.08 0.51
C ILE A 47 -8.70 -18.50 1.39
N ALA A 48 -8.05 -17.41 0.98
CA ALA A 48 -6.99 -16.79 1.76
C ALA A 48 -7.50 -16.26 3.12
N GLU A 49 -8.71 -15.70 3.18
CA GLU A 49 -9.33 -15.27 4.44
C GLU A 49 -9.58 -16.48 5.36
N LYS A 50 -10.22 -17.53 4.83
CA LYS A 50 -10.48 -18.79 5.56
C LYS A 50 -9.18 -19.44 6.05
N LEU A 51 -8.13 -19.43 5.22
CA LEU A 51 -6.80 -19.94 5.57
C LEU A 51 -6.22 -19.23 6.79
N GLN A 52 -6.21 -17.89 6.80
CA GLN A 52 -5.67 -17.14 7.94
C GLN A 52 -6.51 -17.37 9.21
N GLU A 53 -7.83 -17.40 9.10
CA GLU A 53 -8.71 -17.70 10.23
C GLU A 53 -8.44 -19.10 10.79
N HIS A 54 -8.33 -20.10 9.92
CA HIS A 54 -8.05 -21.49 10.30
C HIS A 54 -6.68 -21.65 10.97
N LEU A 55 -5.63 -21.04 10.40
CA LEU A 55 -4.27 -21.09 10.96
C LEU A 55 -4.18 -20.41 12.34
N LEU A 56 -4.92 -19.31 12.55
CA LEU A 56 -4.98 -18.63 13.84
C LEU A 56 -5.81 -19.43 14.86
N ALA A 57 -6.98 -19.93 14.47
CA ALA A 57 -7.87 -20.71 15.34
C ALA A 57 -7.20 -21.98 15.88
N HIS A 58 -6.40 -22.65 15.05
CA HIS A 58 -5.69 -23.87 15.42
C HIS A 58 -4.30 -23.62 16.02
N ASN A 59 -3.96 -22.36 16.37
CA ASN A 59 -2.66 -21.97 16.92
C ASN A 59 -1.48 -22.43 16.05
N MET A 60 -1.63 -22.51 14.73
CA MET A 60 -0.56 -22.96 13.83
C MET A 60 0.48 -21.86 13.56
N VAL A 61 0.09 -20.60 13.81
CA VAL A 61 0.95 -19.42 13.76
C VAL A 61 1.65 -19.26 15.11
N LYS A 62 2.95 -19.53 15.17
CA LYS A 62 3.77 -19.43 16.39
C LYS A 62 5.11 -18.78 16.11
N ASP A 63 5.74 -18.28 17.17
CA ASP A 63 7.12 -17.86 17.11
C ASP A 63 8.01 -19.11 17.02
N ARG A 64 8.91 -19.16 16.03
CA ARG A 64 9.81 -20.30 15.83
C ARG A 64 11.25 -19.84 15.68
N LYS A 65 12.17 -20.59 16.26
CA LYS A 65 13.61 -20.39 16.05
C LYS A 65 14.04 -21.16 14.80
N THR A 66 14.73 -20.46 13.91
CA THR A 66 15.42 -21.11 12.79
C THR A 66 16.64 -21.88 13.27
N PHE A 67 17.19 -22.73 12.39
CA PHE A 67 18.48 -23.38 12.60
C PHE A 67 19.60 -22.38 12.92
N LEU A 68 19.53 -21.16 12.37
CA LEU A 68 20.46 -20.06 12.65
C LEU A 68 20.14 -19.30 13.96
N GLN A 69 19.32 -19.88 14.84
CA GLN A 69 18.88 -19.32 16.13
C GLN A 69 18.16 -17.96 16.05
N LYS A 70 17.82 -17.48 14.85
CA LYS A 70 16.99 -16.28 14.69
C LYS A 70 15.55 -16.63 15.03
N ASN A 71 14.95 -15.86 15.95
CA ASN A 71 13.53 -15.96 16.27
C ASN A 71 12.71 -15.30 15.16
N ILE A 72 11.79 -16.05 14.55
CA ILE A 72 10.85 -15.56 13.56
C ILE A 72 9.48 -15.51 14.23
N PRO A 73 8.97 -14.30 14.54
CA PRO A 73 7.69 -14.18 15.20
C PRO A 73 6.54 -14.51 14.24
N LYS A 74 5.44 -15.03 14.79
CA LYS A 74 4.16 -15.24 14.10
C LYS A 74 4.29 -15.93 12.72
N CYS A 75 5.01 -17.05 12.67
CA CYS A 75 5.23 -17.80 11.45
C CYS A 75 4.47 -19.14 11.42
N PHE A 76 4.26 -19.70 10.23
CA PHE A 76 3.63 -21.01 10.00
C PHE A 76 4.45 -21.84 9.02
N VAL A 77 4.23 -23.17 8.99
CA VAL A 77 4.97 -24.12 8.13
C VAL A 77 4.29 -24.22 6.76
N GLY A 78 5.06 -24.35 5.67
CA GLY A 78 4.56 -24.53 4.31
C GLY A 78 3.65 -25.75 4.17
N GLN A 79 4.11 -26.94 4.59
CA GLN A 79 3.33 -28.19 4.54
C GLN A 79 1.99 -28.10 5.30
N GLN A 80 1.99 -27.40 6.42
CA GLN A 80 0.77 -27.14 7.21
C GLN A 80 -0.21 -26.26 6.45
N ALA A 81 0.27 -25.18 5.83
CA ALA A 81 -0.56 -24.31 5.00
C ALA A 81 -1.15 -25.06 3.80
N VAL A 82 -0.34 -25.86 3.09
CA VAL A 82 -0.82 -26.68 1.95
C VAL A 82 -1.93 -27.63 2.38
N THR A 83 -1.78 -28.29 3.54
CA THR A 83 -2.80 -29.20 4.07
C THR A 83 -4.11 -28.47 4.41
N VAL A 84 -4.03 -27.29 5.00
CA VAL A 84 -5.23 -26.47 5.30
C VAL A 84 -5.87 -25.95 4.01
N ILE A 85 -5.08 -25.52 3.02
CA ILE A 85 -5.62 -25.08 1.72
C ILE A 85 -6.34 -26.24 1.03
N GLN A 86 -5.76 -27.44 1.01
CA GLN A 86 -6.38 -28.63 0.45
C GLN A 86 -7.75 -28.92 1.11
N GLN A 87 -7.82 -28.86 2.45
CA GLN A 87 -9.08 -29.03 3.18
C GLN A 87 -10.13 -27.97 2.84
N LEU A 88 -9.71 -26.70 2.71
CA LEU A 88 -10.62 -25.61 2.36
C LEU A 88 -11.16 -25.72 0.94
N LEU A 89 -10.33 -26.18 0.00
CA LEU A 89 -10.75 -26.43 -1.39
C LEU A 89 -11.75 -27.60 -1.45
N GLN A 90 -11.49 -28.69 -0.73
CA GLN A 90 -12.41 -29.84 -0.64
C GLN A 90 -13.77 -29.42 -0.07
N GLN A 91 -13.79 -28.62 1.00
CA GLN A 91 -15.03 -28.10 1.60
C GLN A 91 -15.83 -27.24 0.62
N GLU A 92 -15.17 -26.40 -0.20
CA GLU A 92 -15.87 -25.56 -1.18
C GLU A 92 -16.36 -26.37 -2.39
N GLU A 93 -15.69 -27.44 -2.79
CA GLU A 93 -16.18 -28.37 -3.84
C GLU A 93 -17.43 -29.13 -3.37
N GLU A 94 -17.44 -29.62 -2.13
CA GLU A 94 -18.59 -30.30 -1.52
C GLU A 94 -19.83 -29.39 -1.43
N GLU A 95 -19.65 -28.08 -1.23
CA GLU A 95 -20.76 -27.12 -1.22
C GLU A 95 -21.37 -26.88 -2.61
N PHE A 96 -20.63 -27.15 -3.71
CA PHE A 96 -21.04 -26.78 -5.07
C PHE A 96 -21.57 -27.96 -5.92
N LEU A 97 -21.09 -29.18 -5.71
CA LEU A 97 -21.44 -30.35 -6.54
C LEU A 97 -22.25 -31.37 -5.75
N GLN A 98 -23.48 -31.63 -6.18
CA GLN A 98 -24.35 -32.66 -5.58
C GLN A 98 -24.16 -34.07 -6.18
N ASP A 99 -23.58 -34.24 -7.38
CA ASP A 99 -23.73 -35.48 -8.16
C ASP A 99 -22.54 -35.97 -9.02
N HIS A 100 -21.27 -35.60 -8.77
CA HIS A 100 -20.14 -36.04 -9.62
C HIS A 100 -18.99 -36.74 -8.88
N ASP A 101 -18.36 -37.68 -9.61
CA ASP A 101 -17.14 -38.43 -9.24
C ASP A 101 -16.05 -37.48 -8.76
N ALA A 102 -15.93 -37.33 -7.43
CA ALA A 102 -14.97 -36.45 -6.79
C ALA A 102 -13.55 -37.00 -7.00
N SER A 103 -12.91 -36.57 -8.09
CA SER A 103 -11.46 -36.59 -8.20
C SER A 103 -10.93 -35.64 -7.13
N GLY A 104 -10.69 -36.16 -5.92
CA GLY A 104 -10.40 -35.33 -4.75
C GLY A 104 -9.24 -34.36 -4.98
N VAL A 105 -9.38 -33.14 -4.46
CA VAL A 105 -8.38 -32.06 -4.55
C VAL A 105 -6.97 -32.57 -4.24
N THR A 106 -6.06 -32.42 -5.19
CA THR A 106 -4.66 -32.83 -5.03
C THR A 106 -3.87 -31.80 -4.22
N ARG A 107 -2.73 -32.23 -3.66
CA ARG A 107 -1.82 -31.30 -2.95
C ARG A 107 -1.19 -30.29 -3.91
N GLU A 108 -1.00 -30.64 -5.17
CA GLU A 108 -0.44 -29.76 -6.20
C GLU A 108 -1.37 -28.56 -6.45
N GLU A 109 -2.68 -28.80 -6.52
CA GLU A 109 -3.67 -27.73 -6.66
C GLU A 109 -3.67 -26.78 -5.46
N ALA A 110 -3.55 -27.31 -4.24
CA ALA A 110 -3.42 -26.49 -3.04
C ALA A 110 -2.14 -25.63 -3.06
N VAL A 111 -1.03 -26.17 -3.56
CA VAL A 111 0.22 -25.41 -3.76
C VAL A 111 0.04 -24.32 -4.82
N GLU A 112 -0.66 -24.60 -5.91
CA GLU A 112 -0.95 -23.63 -6.97
C GLU A 112 -1.79 -22.46 -6.44
N LYS A 113 -2.89 -22.74 -5.72
CA LYS A 113 -3.74 -21.71 -5.11
C LYS A 113 -2.99 -20.91 -4.06
N GLY A 114 -2.19 -21.55 -3.21
CA GLY A 114 -1.33 -20.86 -2.25
C GLY A 114 -0.30 -19.95 -2.92
N THR A 115 0.29 -20.41 -4.04
CA THR A 115 1.20 -19.60 -4.88
C THR A 115 0.47 -18.41 -5.51
N GLN A 116 -0.77 -18.59 -5.96
CA GLN A 116 -1.60 -17.51 -6.49
C GLN A 116 -1.87 -16.44 -5.41
N MET A 117 -2.15 -16.84 -4.16
CA MET A 117 -2.31 -15.92 -3.02
C MET A 117 -1.04 -15.08 -2.76
N MET A 118 0.14 -15.71 -2.85
CA MET A 118 1.42 -15.00 -2.70
C MET A 118 1.64 -13.98 -3.82
N LYS A 119 1.39 -14.35 -5.07
CA LYS A 119 1.64 -13.50 -6.24
C LYS A 119 0.67 -12.31 -6.31
N GLU A 120 -0.62 -12.58 -6.17
CA GLU A 120 -1.69 -11.59 -6.39
C GLU A 120 -1.90 -10.67 -5.18
N PHE A 121 -1.82 -11.26 -3.98
CA PHE A 121 -2.13 -10.54 -2.76
C PHE A 121 -0.91 -10.14 -1.94
N GLN A 122 0.26 -10.78 -2.17
CA GLN A 122 1.41 -10.69 -1.27
C GLN A 122 1.03 -11.05 0.17
N PHE A 123 0.10 -12.00 0.30
CA PHE A 123 -0.60 -12.29 1.55
C PHE A 123 0.37 -12.80 2.63
N PHE A 124 1.29 -13.67 2.23
CA PHE A 124 2.39 -14.14 3.06
C PHE A 124 3.68 -14.23 2.25
N LYS A 125 4.81 -14.17 2.94
CA LYS A 125 6.16 -14.24 2.36
C LYS A 125 6.99 -15.31 3.05
N HIS A 126 7.95 -15.87 2.30
CA HIS A 126 8.92 -16.79 2.88
C HIS A 126 9.79 -16.06 3.90
N ALA A 127 9.94 -16.63 5.10
CA ALA A 127 10.54 -15.93 6.23
C ALA A 127 12.06 -15.67 6.07
N THR A 128 12.74 -16.46 5.22
CA THR A 128 14.15 -16.22 4.86
C THR A 128 14.34 -15.21 3.72
N SER A 129 13.25 -14.77 3.08
CA SER A 129 13.32 -13.79 1.99
C SER A 129 13.53 -12.40 2.56
N THR A 130 14.79 -12.06 2.87
CA THR A 130 15.17 -10.69 3.26
C THR A 130 15.44 -9.80 2.05
N SER A 131 15.51 -10.34 0.83
CA SER A 131 15.78 -9.54 -0.35
C SER A 131 14.50 -8.91 -0.87
N THR A 132 14.48 -7.57 -0.93
CA THR A 132 13.47 -6.77 -1.61
C THR A 132 13.47 -6.97 -3.14
N ASN A 133 14.35 -7.82 -3.67
CA ASN A 133 14.46 -8.06 -5.09
C ASN A 133 13.30 -8.96 -5.55
N THR A 134 12.29 -8.34 -6.15
CA THR A 134 11.01 -8.93 -6.55
C THR A 134 11.10 -9.96 -7.68
N ASN A 135 12.27 -10.10 -8.31
CA ASN A 135 12.43 -10.89 -9.53
C ASN A 135 12.76 -12.37 -9.30
N ASP A 136 12.88 -12.79 -8.05
CA ASP A 136 13.23 -14.17 -7.73
C ASP A 136 11.96 -15.04 -7.75
N THR A 137 11.65 -15.63 -8.91
CA THR A 137 10.44 -16.41 -9.18
C THR A 137 10.24 -17.56 -8.19
N VAL A 138 11.34 -18.15 -7.72
CA VAL A 138 11.34 -19.26 -6.76
C VAL A 138 10.83 -18.81 -5.38
N LYS A 139 11.06 -17.54 -5.01
CA LYS A 139 10.60 -16.99 -3.73
C LYS A 139 9.10 -16.68 -3.70
N GLN A 140 8.43 -16.78 -4.85
CA GLN A 140 7.00 -16.51 -4.99
C GLN A 140 6.14 -17.77 -5.03
N GLN A 141 6.73 -18.96 -4.82
CA GLN A 141 6.00 -20.22 -4.75
C GLN A 141 5.81 -20.69 -3.31
N LEU A 142 4.63 -21.25 -3.03
CA LEU A 142 4.40 -21.98 -1.80
C LEU A 142 5.09 -23.35 -1.91
N LEU A 143 5.91 -23.70 -0.93
CA LEU A 143 6.64 -24.96 -0.89
C LEU A 143 5.93 -25.90 0.09
N ASP A 144 5.61 -27.11 -0.38
CA ASP A 144 5.12 -28.20 0.45
C ASP A 144 6.29 -28.85 1.21
N SER A 145 6.85 -28.10 2.17
CA SER A 145 7.93 -28.56 3.03
C SER A 145 7.66 -28.22 4.48
N ASP A 146 8.08 -29.11 5.37
CA ASP A 146 8.11 -28.96 6.82
C ASP A 146 9.15 -27.94 7.30
N THR A 147 10.18 -27.67 6.48
CA THR A 147 11.24 -26.71 6.77
C THR A 147 10.95 -25.29 6.28
N ALA A 148 10.04 -25.13 5.32
CA ALA A 148 9.68 -23.84 4.75
C ALA A 148 8.80 -23.05 5.75
N LEU A 149 9.26 -21.87 6.15
CA LEU A 149 8.55 -21.00 7.09
C LEU A 149 8.03 -19.77 6.38
N TYR A 150 6.78 -19.40 6.68
CA TYR A 150 6.10 -18.26 6.09
C TYR A 150 5.53 -17.33 7.17
N VAL A 151 5.45 -16.04 6.84
CA VAL A 151 4.89 -14.99 7.70
C VAL A 151 3.89 -14.16 6.89
N PHE A 152 2.77 -13.81 7.50
CA PHE A 152 1.81 -12.88 6.88
C PHE A 152 2.45 -11.50 6.70
N ASP A 153 2.35 -10.93 5.50
CA ASP A 153 3.01 -9.67 5.17
C ASP A 153 2.02 -8.54 4.90
N HIS A 154 0.95 -8.83 4.15
CA HIS A 154 -0.07 -7.86 3.77
C HIS A 154 -1.47 -8.30 4.21
N ASN A 155 -2.34 -7.32 4.43
CA ASN A 155 -3.75 -7.58 4.68
C ASN A 155 -4.49 -7.91 3.38
N LEU A 156 -5.46 -8.81 3.46
CA LEU A 156 -6.29 -9.12 2.30
C LEU A 156 -7.15 -7.92 1.88
N PRO A 157 -7.35 -7.70 0.57
CA PRO A 157 -8.15 -6.57 0.10
C PRO A 157 -9.60 -6.58 0.65
N ALA A 158 -10.18 -7.74 0.91
CA ALA A 158 -11.52 -7.93 1.46
C ALA A 158 -11.61 -7.41 2.90
N GLN A 159 -10.64 -7.75 3.74
CA GLN A 159 -10.51 -7.19 5.09
C GLN A 159 -10.41 -5.67 5.07
N VAL A 160 -9.56 -5.14 4.18
CA VAL A 160 -9.39 -3.68 4.00
C VAL A 160 -10.69 -3.02 3.51
N ARG A 161 -11.43 -3.65 2.60
CA ARG A 161 -12.74 -3.18 2.13
C ARG A 161 -13.76 -3.15 3.26
N ARG A 162 -13.83 -4.21 4.07
CA ARG A 162 -14.71 -4.27 5.25
C ARG A 162 -14.41 -3.13 6.23
N MET A 163 -13.14 -2.89 6.54
CA MET A 163 -12.73 -1.80 7.43
C MET A 163 -13.01 -0.42 6.85
N LYS A 164 -12.73 -0.20 5.56
CA LYS A 164 -13.05 1.08 4.88
C LYS A 164 -14.55 1.35 4.81
N LYS A 165 -15.39 0.30 4.68
CA LYS A 165 -16.85 0.42 4.73
C LYS A 165 -17.34 0.75 6.15
N LYS A 166 -16.74 0.13 7.17
CA LYS A 166 -17.08 0.37 8.58
C LYS A 166 -16.71 1.80 9.02
N TYR A 167 -15.60 2.34 8.51
CA TYR A 167 -15.09 3.67 8.86
C TYR A 167 -14.94 4.55 7.61
N PRO A 168 -16.05 5.12 7.10
CA PRO A 168 -16.05 5.82 5.82
C PRO A 168 -15.36 7.18 5.89
N THR A 169 -15.42 7.89 7.03
CA THR A 169 -14.88 9.26 7.13
C THR A 169 -13.41 9.28 7.57
N TYR A 170 -12.71 10.37 7.25
CA TYR A 170 -11.35 10.59 7.74
C TYR A 170 -11.29 10.75 9.26
N TRP A 171 -12.35 11.29 9.87
CA TRP A 171 -12.45 11.44 11.31
C TRP A 171 -12.53 10.11 12.03
N ASP A 172 -13.33 9.18 11.51
CA ASP A 172 -13.45 7.84 12.11
C ASP A 172 -12.11 7.10 12.05
N LYS A 173 -11.39 7.21 10.92
CA LYS A 173 -10.04 6.63 10.76
C LYS A 173 -9.01 7.28 11.68
N MET A 174 -9.11 8.59 11.87
CA MET A 174 -8.24 9.31 12.81
C MET A 174 -8.53 8.90 14.25
N GLN A 175 -9.80 8.77 14.63
CA GLN A 175 -10.16 8.33 15.97
C GLN A 175 -9.57 6.94 16.27
N LEU A 176 -9.71 5.99 15.35
CA LEU A 176 -9.07 4.69 15.49
C LEU A 176 -7.55 4.78 15.59
N PHE A 177 -6.94 5.66 14.80
CA PHE A 177 -5.51 5.89 14.85
C PHE A 177 -5.06 6.39 16.23
N GLU A 178 -5.74 7.41 16.75
CA GLU A 178 -5.48 8.00 18.07
C GLU A 178 -5.69 7.01 19.22
N GLU A 179 -6.71 6.15 19.15
CA GLU A 179 -7.02 5.16 20.19
C GLU A 179 -6.00 4.00 20.26
N ASN A 180 -5.30 3.70 19.16
CA ASN A 180 -4.43 2.52 19.06
C ASN A 180 -2.94 2.85 18.94
N VAL A 181 -2.56 4.13 18.77
CA VAL A 181 -1.15 4.54 18.74
C VAL A 181 -0.56 4.51 20.15
N ASP A 182 0.62 3.91 20.28
CA ASP A 182 1.39 3.87 21.52
C ASP A 182 2.13 5.20 21.76
N LEU A 183 1.61 6.00 22.68
CA LEU A 183 2.17 7.29 23.09
C LEU A 183 3.10 7.09 24.28
N GLN A 184 4.37 7.44 24.10
CA GLN A 184 5.38 7.31 25.15
C GLN A 184 6.32 8.51 25.16
N ASP A 185 6.92 8.76 26.31
CA ASP A 185 8.01 9.73 26.45
C ASP A 185 9.30 9.10 25.93
N ARG A 186 9.89 9.68 24.88
CA ARG A 186 11.08 9.12 24.22
C ARG A 186 12.24 10.10 24.27
N ARG A 187 13.45 9.57 24.48
CA ARG A 187 14.67 10.38 24.56
C ARG A 187 15.50 10.26 23.30
N HIS A 188 15.83 11.40 22.68
CA HIS A 188 16.70 11.46 21.52
C HIS A 188 17.63 12.68 21.58
N MET A 189 18.92 12.47 21.32
CA MET A 189 19.96 13.51 21.38
C MET A 189 19.92 14.37 22.66
N PHE A 190 19.85 13.72 23.81
CA PHE A 190 19.78 14.35 25.15
C PHE A 190 18.51 15.17 25.42
N ARG A 191 17.53 15.20 24.51
CA ARG A 191 16.21 15.80 24.72
C ARG A 191 15.18 14.71 24.98
N VAL A 192 14.23 14.97 25.87
CA VAL A 192 13.07 14.11 26.11
C VAL A 192 11.89 14.74 25.38
N PHE A 193 11.21 13.94 24.57
CA PHE A 193 10.02 14.32 23.83
C PHE A 193 8.82 13.62 24.46
N PRO A 194 7.94 14.36 25.15
CA PRO A 194 6.77 13.76 25.78
C PRO A 194 5.66 13.48 24.78
N ASP A 195 4.83 12.47 25.10
CA ASP A 195 3.63 12.05 24.36
C ASP A 195 3.88 11.92 22.84
N CYS A 196 4.92 11.18 22.47
CA CYS A 196 5.29 10.97 21.09
C CYS A 196 5.19 9.50 20.67
N PHE A 197 4.97 9.30 19.39
CA PHE A 197 4.94 7.98 18.76
C PHE A 197 5.95 7.92 17.62
N ILE A 198 6.36 6.71 17.27
CA ILE A 198 7.26 6.47 16.15
C ILE A 198 6.44 6.22 14.89
N ALA A 199 6.78 6.88 13.80
CA ALA A 199 6.05 6.76 12.53
C ALA A 199 5.97 5.31 12.02
N ARG A 200 7.08 4.56 12.08
CA ARG A 200 7.13 3.13 11.74
C ARG A 200 6.15 2.27 12.56
N GLU A 201 6.10 2.47 13.88
CA GLU A 201 5.19 1.73 14.77
C GLU A 201 3.72 2.09 14.48
N ALA A 202 3.44 3.35 14.14
CA ALA A 202 2.12 3.78 13.72
C ALA A 202 1.69 3.15 12.38
N VAL A 203 2.60 2.94 11.45
CA VAL A 203 2.35 2.17 10.21
C VAL A 203 2.06 0.71 10.52
N ASP A 204 2.84 0.08 11.40
CA ASP A 204 2.59 -1.30 11.87
C ASP A 204 1.20 -1.43 12.50
N MET A 205 0.81 -0.46 13.31
CA MET A 205 -0.52 -0.41 13.94
C MET A 205 -1.63 -0.31 12.89
N LEU A 206 -1.51 0.58 11.89
CA LEU A 206 -2.51 0.72 10.81
C LEU A 206 -2.68 -0.56 9.99
N MET A 207 -1.58 -1.29 9.79
CA MET A 207 -1.61 -2.62 9.17
C MET A 207 -2.33 -3.61 10.08
N ASN A 208 -2.06 -3.64 11.39
CA ASN A 208 -2.76 -4.54 12.32
C ASN A 208 -4.27 -4.27 12.39
N LEU A 209 -4.69 -3.00 12.26
CA LEU A 209 -6.11 -2.61 12.17
C LEU A 209 -6.76 -2.96 10.83
N LYS A 210 -6.02 -3.50 9.85
CA LYS A 210 -6.55 -3.87 8.53
C LYS A 210 -7.19 -2.70 7.77
N ILE A 211 -6.77 -1.46 8.04
CA ILE A 211 -7.29 -0.25 7.34
C ILE A 211 -6.61 -0.07 5.98
N VAL A 212 -5.39 -0.59 5.86
CA VAL A 212 -4.51 -0.45 4.71
C VAL A 212 -3.97 -1.82 4.30
N ARG A 213 -3.70 -1.98 3.00
CA ARG A 213 -3.17 -3.23 2.46
C ARG A 213 -1.66 -3.31 2.60
N SER A 214 -0.96 -2.18 2.41
CA SER A 214 0.51 -2.10 2.41
C SER A 214 1.00 -0.92 3.25
N ARG A 215 2.27 -0.98 3.65
CA ARG A 215 2.95 0.09 4.39
C ARG A 215 2.96 1.42 3.64
N ASN A 216 3.17 1.38 2.33
CA ASN A 216 3.13 2.57 1.47
C ASN A 216 1.73 3.20 1.46
N GLU A 217 0.68 2.37 1.46
CA GLU A 217 -0.69 2.86 1.59
C GLU A 217 -0.95 3.47 2.98
N ALA A 218 -0.35 2.92 4.05
CA ALA A 218 -0.39 3.50 5.39
C ALA A 218 0.20 4.91 5.44
N VAL A 219 1.40 5.09 4.91
CA VAL A 219 2.06 6.40 4.82
C VAL A 219 1.20 7.38 4.01
N HIS A 220 0.68 6.94 2.87
CA HIS A 220 -0.21 7.76 2.05
C HIS A 220 -1.50 8.13 2.79
N LEU A 221 -2.10 7.19 3.55
CA LEU A 221 -3.29 7.42 4.35
C LEU A 221 -3.03 8.47 5.43
N VAL A 222 -1.95 8.35 6.20
CA VAL A 222 -1.61 9.30 7.27
C VAL A 222 -1.29 10.68 6.69
N ARG A 223 -0.53 10.78 5.60
CA ARG A 223 -0.30 12.06 4.90
C ARG A 223 -1.63 12.70 4.48
N LYS A 224 -2.55 11.89 3.94
CA LYS A 224 -3.88 12.36 3.54
C LYS A 224 -4.75 12.76 4.73
N LEU A 225 -4.68 12.04 5.85
CA LEU A 225 -5.32 12.41 7.10
C LEU A 225 -4.78 13.75 7.59
N ASN A 226 -3.46 13.93 7.56
CA ASN A 226 -2.83 15.16 8.00
C ASN A 226 -3.21 16.36 7.12
N GLN A 227 -3.32 16.17 5.80
CA GLN A 227 -3.80 17.21 4.87
C GLN A 227 -5.27 17.59 5.07
N LYS A 228 -6.11 16.70 5.61
CA LYS A 228 -7.57 16.92 5.72
C LYS A 228 -8.03 17.29 7.13
N VAL A 229 -7.34 16.79 8.15
CA VAL A 229 -7.73 16.87 9.56
C VAL A 229 -6.63 17.53 10.40
N PHE A 230 -5.39 17.59 9.90
CA PHE A 230 -4.21 18.03 10.65
C PHE A 230 -4.04 17.23 11.95
N CYS A 231 -3.77 15.92 11.80
CA CYS A 231 -3.84 14.96 12.90
C CYS A 231 -2.53 14.81 13.68
N CYS A 232 -1.38 14.97 13.03
CA CYS A 232 -0.08 14.74 13.67
C CYS A 232 1.02 15.62 13.08
N GLN A 233 2.01 15.92 13.90
CA GLN A 233 3.11 16.81 13.54
C GLN A 233 4.45 16.19 13.93
N HIS A 234 5.46 16.31 13.06
CA HIS A 234 6.81 15.88 13.41
C HIS A 234 7.35 16.73 14.54
N VAL A 235 8.01 16.14 15.53
CA VAL A 235 8.39 16.86 16.76
C VAL A 235 9.35 18.03 16.49
N CYS A 236 10.22 17.94 15.46
CA CYS A 236 11.09 19.05 15.04
C CYS A 236 10.56 19.84 13.83
N MET A 237 9.37 19.54 13.29
CA MET A 237 8.79 20.21 12.12
C MET A 237 9.57 20.10 10.79
N GLU A 238 10.63 19.30 10.76
CA GLU A 238 11.53 19.17 9.60
C GLU A 238 11.10 18.12 8.57
N HIS A 239 10.31 17.12 8.95
CA HIS A 239 10.02 15.96 8.12
C HIS A 239 8.53 15.74 7.91
N ASP A 240 8.18 15.30 6.70
CA ASP A 240 6.87 14.73 6.40
C ASP A 240 6.73 13.32 7.02
N PHE A 241 5.50 12.83 7.13
CA PHE A 241 5.26 11.48 7.66
C PHE A 241 5.87 10.42 6.73
N GLU A 242 6.80 9.63 7.25
CA GLU A 242 7.51 8.56 6.53
C GLU A 242 7.60 7.30 7.38
N ASP A 243 7.72 6.15 6.73
CA ASP A 243 7.85 4.85 7.40
C ASP A 243 9.28 4.63 7.95
N GLU A 244 9.69 5.55 8.82
CA GLU A 244 11.02 5.62 9.39
C GLU A 244 10.96 5.75 10.92
N TYR A 245 12.13 5.72 11.55
CA TYR A 245 12.27 5.93 12.98
C TYR A 245 12.24 7.44 13.31
N LEU A 246 11.10 8.08 13.02
CA LEU A 246 10.85 9.50 13.23
C LEU A 246 9.79 9.71 14.32
N PHE A 247 9.97 10.74 15.14
CA PHE A 247 9.05 11.05 16.24
C PHE A 247 7.96 12.03 15.80
N PHE A 248 6.71 11.66 16.07
CA PHE A 248 5.54 12.48 15.82
C PHE A 248 4.73 12.66 17.09
N ARG A 249 4.01 13.79 17.15
CA ARG A 249 3.04 14.10 18.21
C ARG A 249 1.66 14.24 17.60
N LEU A 250 0.63 13.80 18.33
CA LEU A 250 -0.76 14.03 17.95
C LEU A 250 -1.15 15.49 18.23
N VAL A 251 -1.80 16.12 17.26
CA VAL A 251 -2.34 17.48 17.43
C VAL A 251 -3.59 17.39 18.31
N PRO A 252 -3.76 18.23 19.34
CA PRO A 252 -4.93 18.18 20.21
C PRO A 252 -6.21 18.55 19.45
N LYS A 253 -7.36 17.98 19.86
CA LYS A 253 -8.61 18.03 19.09
C LYS A 253 -9.12 19.45 18.77
N ASN A 254 -8.83 20.42 19.63
CA ASN A 254 -9.17 21.84 19.48
C ASN A 254 -8.37 22.56 18.38
N GLU A 255 -7.18 22.07 18.05
CA GLU A 255 -6.28 22.66 17.03
C GLU A 255 -6.40 21.95 15.67
N ARG A 256 -7.11 20.82 15.62
CA ARG A 256 -7.40 20.12 14.37
C ARG A 256 -8.33 20.97 13.50
N MET A 257 -8.24 20.81 12.18
CA MET A 257 -9.21 21.46 11.28
C MET A 257 -10.63 21.07 11.71
N PRO A 258 -11.60 21.99 11.76
CA PRO A 258 -12.94 21.66 12.23
C PRO A 258 -13.54 20.56 11.35
N ALA A 259 -14.15 19.57 11.99
CA ALA A 259 -14.84 18.50 11.26
C ALA A 259 -15.86 19.12 10.29
N PRO A 260 -16.02 18.58 9.07
CA PRO A 260 -17.03 19.07 8.17
C PRO A 260 -18.37 19.00 8.90
N ILE A 261 -19.04 20.13 9.02
CA ILE A 261 -20.35 20.25 9.67
C ILE A 261 -21.24 19.22 8.99
N ARG A 262 -21.60 18.15 9.71
CA ARG A 262 -22.55 17.16 9.18
C ARG A 262 -23.78 17.97 8.79
N PRO A 263 -24.24 17.93 7.53
CA PRO A 263 -25.46 18.63 7.17
C PRO A 263 -26.52 18.05 8.09
N THR A 264 -26.94 18.85 9.08
CA THR A 264 -28.01 18.48 9.99
C THR A 264 -29.13 18.09 9.05
N THR A 265 -29.53 16.82 9.08
CA THR A 265 -30.62 16.32 8.25
C THR A 265 -31.72 17.33 8.40
N ARG A 266 -31.96 18.05 7.29
CA ARG A 266 -32.86 19.20 7.23
C ARG A 266 -34.16 18.67 7.77
N ARG A 267 -34.44 18.97 9.05
CA ARG A 267 -35.67 18.54 9.74
C ARG A 267 -36.77 18.79 8.74
N HIS A 268 -37.44 17.71 8.33
CA HIS A 268 -38.59 17.77 7.46
C HIS A 268 -39.45 18.92 7.95
N ARG A 269 -39.50 19.99 7.15
CA ARG A 269 -40.43 21.09 7.36
C ARG A 269 -41.80 20.44 7.55
N GLY A 270 -42.44 20.83 8.64
CA GLY A 270 -43.68 20.26 9.11
C GLY A 270 -44.68 20.07 7.98
N LYS A 271 -45.41 18.97 8.07
CA LYS A 271 -46.77 18.86 7.56
C LYS A 271 -47.53 20.11 7.99
N SER A 272 -47.75 21.04 7.08
CA SER A 272 -48.78 22.05 7.24
C SER A 272 -50.13 21.32 7.27
N PRO A 273 -51.02 21.58 8.24
CA PRO A 273 -52.35 21.01 8.24
C PRO A 273 -53.16 21.64 7.11
N LYS A 274 -53.90 20.79 6.39
CA LYS A 274 -54.87 21.16 5.38
C LYS A 274 -55.88 22.15 5.98
N ARG A 275 -55.99 23.35 5.41
CA ARG A 275 -57.18 24.20 5.54
C ARG A 275 -57.71 24.49 4.14
N SER A 276 -58.97 24.13 3.98
CA SER A 276 -59.85 24.25 2.82
C SER A 276 -60.49 25.64 2.71
N LEU A 277 -61.10 25.88 1.53
CA LEU A 277 -62.02 26.96 1.12
C LEU A 277 -61.33 28.26 0.67
N SER A 278 -61.76 28.99 -0.37
CA SER A 278 -62.73 28.81 -1.46
C SER A 278 -62.63 30.04 -2.39
N ILE A 279 -62.78 29.82 -3.70
CA ILE A 279 -63.41 30.66 -4.75
C ILE A 279 -63.30 32.19 -4.63
N SER A 280 -62.68 32.83 -5.64
CA SER A 280 -63.34 33.90 -6.42
C SER A 280 -62.60 34.23 -7.72
N THR A 281 -63.38 34.26 -8.79
CA THR A 281 -63.16 34.66 -10.18
C THR A 281 -62.64 36.08 -10.37
N CYS A 282 -61.80 36.31 -11.38
CA CYS A 282 -62.09 37.25 -12.48
C CYS A 282 -61.05 37.15 -13.61
N SER A 283 -61.53 37.48 -14.80
CA SER A 283 -60.96 37.23 -16.11
C SER A 283 -60.09 38.38 -16.61
N SER A 284 -59.25 38.05 -17.60
CA SER A 284 -59.00 38.80 -18.86
C SER A 284 -57.64 39.50 -19.05
N VAL A 285 -57.07 39.17 -20.22
CA VAL A 285 -56.21 39.94 -21.15
C VAL A 285 -54.70 40.08 -20.86
N GLY A 286 -53.90 39.61 -21.83
CA GLY A 286 -52.68 40.32 -22.24
C GLY A 286 -51.42 39.46 -22.38
N ASN A 287 -51.00 39.26 -23.63
CA ASN A 287 -49.68 38.87 -24.13
C ASN A 287 -48.50 39.11 -23.15
N GLU A 288 -47.55 38.17 -23.09
CA GLU A 288 -46.28 38.28 -23.83
C GLU A 288 -45.39 37.03 -23.65
N LEU A 289 -44.90 36.59 -24.79
CA LEU A 289 -43.98 35.49 -25.01
C LEU A 289 -42.57 35.91 -24.55
N SER A 290 -42.03 35.30 -23.48
CA SER A 290 -40.63 35.47 -23.11
C SER A 290 -39.99 34.14 -22.68
N THR A 291 -39.13 33.66 -23.57
CA THR A 291 -38.32 32.45 -23.49
C THR A 291 -37.18 32.64 -22.48
N MET A 292 -37.39 32.26 -21.23
CA MET A 292 -36.34 32.20 -20.21
C MET A 292 -35.53 30.90 -20.35
N GLY A 293 -34.47 30.96 -21.15
CA GLY A 293 -33.50 29.87 -21.31
C GLY A 293 -32.65 29.64 -20.06
N SER A 294 -32.60 28.39 -19.62
CA SER A 294 -31.82 27.84 -18.52
C SER A 294 -30.34 28.29 -18.55
N SER A 295 -29.93 29.13 -17.60
CA SER A 295 -28.54 29.57 -17.44
C SER A 295 -27.55 28.47 -17.00
N LYS A 296 -28.03 27.24 -16.74
CA LYS A 296 -27.16 26.10 -16.38
C LYS A 296 -26.49 25.47 -17.60
N ASP A 297 -27.11 25.50 -18.78
CA ASP A 297 -26.60 24.80 -19.96
C ASP A 297 -25.42 25.53 -20.62
N LYS A 298 -25.40 26.87 -20.56
CA LYS A 298 -24.31 27.68 -21.12
C LYS A 298 -22.96 27.44 -20.42
N ASN A 299 -22.96 27.03 -19.15
CA ASN A 299 -21.71 26.79 -18.41
C ASN A 299 -21.13 25.40 -18.73
N GLU A 300 -21.98 24.40 -18.96
CA GLU A 300 -21.56 23.06 -19.37
C GLU A 300 -20.97 23.08 -20.78
N GLU A 301 -21.58 23.82 -21.71
CA GLU A 301 -21.07 23.99 -23.07
C GLU A 301 -19.70 24.70 -23.09
N ARG A 302 -19.51 25.71 -22.23
CA ARG A 302 -18.22 26.40 -22.09
C ARG A 302 -17.14 25.48 -21.50
N ARG A 303 -17.52 24.53 -20.63
CA ARG A 303 -16.63 23.51 -20.05
C ARG A 303 -16.24 22.46 -21.10
N ASN A 304 -17.18 22.05 -21.95
CA ASN A 304 -16.93 21.11 -23.05
C ASN A 304 -16.03 21.71 -24.14
N ARG A 305 -16.22 22.99 -24.50
CA ARG A 305 -15.30 23.69 -25.42
C ARG A 305 -13.86 23.77 -24.89
N ARG A 306 -13.67 23.97 -23.58
CA ARG A 306 -12.32 23.98 -22.97
C ARG A 306 -11.67 22.60 -22.96
N ARG A 307 -12.46 21.53 -22.77
CA ARG A 307 -11.96 20.14 -22.84
C ARG A 307 -11.55 19.75 -24.25
N SER A 308 -12.35 20.08 -25.25
CA SER A 308 -12.06 19.79 -26.66
C SER A 308 -10.77 20.48 -27.14
N LYS A 309 -10.59 21.78 -26.86
CA LYS A 309 -9.33 22.50 -27.20
C LYS A 309 -8.09 21.96 -26.48
N LYS A 310 -8.25 21.37 -25.28
CA LYS A 310 -7.15 20.76 -24.54
C LYS A 310 -6.73 19.41 -25.15
N LEU A 311 -7.70 18.61 -25.60
CA LEU A 311 -7.44 17.36 -26.31
C LEU A 311 -6.73 17.60 -27.65
N GLU A 312 -7.20 18.58 -28.42
CA GLU A 312 -6.59 18.95 -29.71
C GLU A 312 -5.11 19.37 -29.55
N ARG A 313 -4.77 20.12 -28.50
CA ARG A 313 -3.35 20.46 -28.19
C ARG A 313 -2.50 19.24 -27.85
N LEU A 314 -3.04 18.30 -27.07
CA LEU A 314 -2.31 17.08 -26.67
C LEU A 314 -2.08 16.15 -27.87
N GLU A 315 -3.03 16.10 -28.79
CA GLU A 315 -2.92 15.30 -30.02
C GLU A 315 -1.89 15.90 -30.98
N ALA A 316 -1.86 17.24 -31.11
CA ALA A 316 -0.82 17.94 -31.85
C ALA A 316 0.59 17.71 -31.25
N GLU A 317 0.73 17.71 -29.92
CA GLU A 317 2.00 17.39 -29.24
C GLU A 317 2.46 15.94 -29.50
N LYS A 318 1.55 14.97 -29.43
CA LYS A 318 1.87 13.56 -29.74
C LYS A 318 2.35 13.39 -31.18
N LYS A 319 1.71 14.08 -32.13
CA LYS A 319 2.07 14.03 -33.55
C LYS A 319 3.43 14.68 -33.83
N ALA A 320 3.80 15.73 -33.07
CA ALA A 320 5.13 16.32 -33.14
C ALA A 320 6.21 15.38 -32.59
N CYS A 321 5.93 14.62 -31.53
CA CYS A 321 6.88 13.67 -30.96
C CYS A 321 7.11 12.41 -31.81
N SER A 322 6.11 11.95 -32.58
CA SER A 322 6.28 10.78 -33.46
C SER A 322 7.16 11.09 -34.67
N ALA A 323 7.13 12.32 -35.20
CA ALA A 323 7.93 12.73 -36.36
C ALA A 323 9.45 12.76 -36.09
N LEU A 324 9.90 12.69 -34.84
CA LEU A 324 11.31 12.69 -34.46
C LEU A 324 11.92 11.28 -34.32
N ARG A 325 11.14 10.21 -34.50
CA ARG A 325 11.62 8.82 -34.28
C ARG A 325 11.97 8.04 -35.56
N ASP A 326 11.71 8.57 -36.75
CA ASP A 326 11.86 7.81 -38.00
C ASP A 326 13.21 8.01 -38.71
N SER A 327 14.23 8.58 -38.05
CA SER A 327 15.51 8.91 -38.69
C SER A 327 16.70 8.02 -38.29
N THR A 328 16.51 6.75 -37.90
CA THR A 328 17.63 5.81 -37.65
C THR A 328 17.28 4.35 -37.97
N THR A 329 17.39 3.94 -39.23
CA THR A 329 17.58 2.52 -39.61
C THR A 329 18.24 2.38 -40.99
N SER A 330 19.44 1.80 -41.01
CA SER A 330 20.24 1.33 -42.15
C SER A 330 21.54 0.80 -41.53
N THR A 331 22.06 -0.41 -41.71
CA THR A 331 21.85 -1.57 -42.58
C THR A 331 22.24 -2.83 -41.77
N ASN A 332 21.78 -4.03 -42.15
CA ASN A 332 22.69 -5.10 -42.60
C ASN A 332 21.97 -6.40 -42.97
N THR A 333 22.50 -6.96 -44.04
CA THR A 333 22.08 -8.07 -44.88
C THR A 333 22.50 -9.44 -44.36
N GLU A 334 21.72 -10.45 -44.74
CA GLU A 334 21.94 -11.88 -44.59
C GLU A 334 23.17 -12.40 -45.36
N ALA A 335 23.84 -13.42 -44.81
CA ALA A 335 24.52 -14.47 -45.58
C ALA A 335 24.69 -15.75 -44.73
N THR A 336 24.76 -16.87 -45.46
CA THR A 336 24.42 -18.24 -45.08
C THR A 336 25.68 -19.14 -45.05
N VAL A 337 25.96 -19.83 -43.91
CA VAL A 337 26.52 -21.23 -43.70
C VAL A 337 27.91 -21.59 -44.32
N PRO A 338 28.73 -22.62 -43.92
CA PRO A 338 28.80 -23.55 -42.77
C PRO A 338 30.20 -23.71 -42.06
N LEU A 339 30.19 -24.50 -40.97
CA LEU A 339 31.17 -25.50 -40.46
C LEU A 339 32.66 -25.19 -40.16
N SER A 340 33.02 -25.65 -38.95
CA SER A 340 34.30 -26.16 -38.43
C SER A 340 35.46 -25.22 -38.08
N GLU A 341 36.12 -25.64 -36.99
CA GLU A 341 37.46 -25.32 -36.48
C GLU A 341 37.62 -24.38 -35.28
N GLU A 342 38.49 -24.88 -34.40
CA GLU A 342 39.00 -24.37 -33.14
C GLU A 342 39.28 -22.87 -33.13
N PHE A 343 38.92 -22.18 -32.04
CA PHE A 343 39.53 -20.89 -31.74
C PHE A 343 39.81 -20.68 -30.25
N THR A 344 41.08 -20.40 -30.01
CA THR A 344 41.75 -19.94 -28.81
C THR A 344 41.15 -18.67 -28.20
N LEU A 345 41.20 -18.62 -26.87
CA LEU A 345 40.80 -17.48 -26.02
C LEU A 345 41.74 -16.28 -26.20
N GLU A 346 41.19 -15.11 -26.55
CA GLU A 346 41.87 -13.79 -26.52
C GLU A 346 41.14 -12.79 -25.57
N PRO A 347 41.84 -11.78 -25.00
CA PRO A 347 41.50 -11.13 -23.74
C PRO A 347 40.95 -9.69 -23.89
N GLU A 348 39.78 -9.49 -24.47
CA GLU A 348 39.26 -8.12 -24.72
C GLU A 348 38.33 -7.52 -23.64
N LYS A 349 38.12 -8.19 -22.50
CA LYS A 349 37.19 -7.68 -21.46
C LYS A 349 37.82 -6.79 -20.37
N LYS A 350 39.14 -6.60 -20.35
CA LYS A 350 39.82 -5.77 -19.33
C LYS A 350 39.96 -4.29 -19.69
N GLU A 351 39.93 -3.91 -20.97
CA GLU A 351 40.15 -2.51 -21.35
C GLU A 351 38.89 -1.63 -21.20
N ARG A 352 37.70 -2.21 -21.40
CA ARG A 352 36.41 -1.50 -21.28
C ARG A 352 36.07 -1.11 -19.82
N ALA A 353 36.56 -1.88 -18.84
CA ALA A 353 36.41 -1.56 -17.41
C ALA A 353 37.32 -0.42 -16.95
N ASN A 354 38.52 -0.29 -17.54
CA ASN A 354 39.47 0.76 -17.18
C ASN A 354 39.15 2.13 -17.80
N ARG A 355 38.46 2.19 -18.96
CA ARG A 355 37.97 3.47 -19.52
C ARG A 355 36.86 4.09 -18.66
N ARG A 356 35.91 3.30 -18.14
CA ARG A 356 34.83 3.79 -17.26
C ARG A 356 35.32 4.35 -15.92
N ARG A 357 36.43 3.83 -15.38
CA ARG A 357 37.06 4.34 -14.15
C ARG A 357 37.78 5.69 -14.34
N LYS A 358 38.24 6.02 -15.56
CA LYS A 358 38.92 7.29 -15.84
C LYS A 358 37.94 8.45 -16.08
N GLU A 359 36.75 8.20 -16.61
CA GLU A 359 35.73 9.24 -16.83
C GLU A 359 35.02 9.69 -15.54
N HIS A 360 34.72 8.79 -14.62
CA HIS A 360 34.16 9.16 -13.31
C HIS A 360 35.10 10.02 -12.45
N LYS A 361 36.41 9.97 -12.70
CA LYS A 361 37.40 10.79 -11.98
C LYS A 361 37.53 12.22 -12.54
N LYS A 362 36.99 12.48 -13.74
CA LYS A 362 37.05 13.82 -14.39
C LYS A 362 35.84 14.71 -14.08
N ILE A 363 34.69 14.13 -13.75
CA ILE A 363 33.46 14.88 -13.42
C ILE A 363 33.45 15.36 -11.95
N SER A 364 34.30 14.80 -11.07
CA SER A 364 34.39 15.19 -9.65
C SER A 364 35.26 16.43 -9.37
N ARG A 365 35.74 17.16 -10.38
CA ARG A 365 36.71 18.27 -10.19
C ARG A 365 36.18 19.70 -10.42
N CYS A 366 34.89 19.88 -10.67
CA CYS A 366 34.31 21.22 -10.81
C CYS A 366 33.19 21.46 -9.78
N SER A 367 33.56 21.63 -8.51
CA SER A 367 32.78 22.37 -7.49
C SER A 367 33.47 22.23 -6.11
N SER A 368 34.55 22.97 -5.91
CA SER A 368 35.11 23.16 -4.57
C SER A 368 35.43 24.63 -4.36
N ALA A 369 34.42 25.36 -3.89
CA ALA A 369 34.66 26.52 -3.06
C ALA A 369 35.24 26.02 -1.72
N PRO A 370 36.33 26.60 -1.19
CA PRO A 370 36.86 26.22 0.11
C PRO A 370 35.86 26.62 1.20
N SER A 371 35.10 25.66 1.70
CA SER A 371 34.26 25.81 2.89
C SER A 371 35.15 26.09 4.10
N LEU A 372 34.94 27.25 4.74
CA LEU A 372 35.64 27.73 5.93
C LEU A 372 35.40 26.88 7.20
N ASP A 373 34.72 25.73 7.11
CA ASP A 373 34.23 24.99 8.29
C ASP A 373 34.95 23.65 8.58
N ALA A 374 35.90 23.24 7.72
CA ALA A 374 36.64 21.98 7.91
C ALA A 374 37.50 21.99 9.20
N GLY A 375 38.01 23.16 9.61
CA GLY A 375 38.79 23.32 10.84
C GLY A 375 37.96 23.14 12.10
N LEU A 376 36.73 23.66 12.11
CA LEU A 376 35.82 23.59 13.26
C LEU A 376 35.31 22.17 13.48
N ILE A 377 35.01 21.44 12.40
CA ILE A 377 34.63 20.02 12.46
C ILE A 377 35.78 19.17 13.03
N LYS A 378 37.02 19.42 12.59
CA LYS A 378 38.20 18.72 13.11
C LYS A 378 38.44 19.01 14.59
N GLN A 379 38.22 20.25 15.03
CA GLN A 379 38.35 20.65 16.44
C GLN A 379 37.24 20.03 17.32
N LYS A 380 35.99 19.99 16.85
CA LYS A 380 34.87 19.34 17.55
C LYS A 380 35.12 17.85 17.72
N ASN A 381 35.62 17.17 16.68
CA ASN A 381 35.94 15.75 16.74
C ASN A 381 37.09 15.45 17.73
N ARG A 382 38.10 16.32 17.82
CA ARG A 382 39.20 16.19 18.79
C ARG A 382 38.70 16.32 20.24
N LYS A 383 37.87 17.32 20.53
CA LYS A 383 37.25 17.48 21.86
C LYS A 383 36.40 16.28 22.25
N ARG A 384 35.62 15.73 21.31
CA ARG A 384 34.79 14.53 21.54
C ARG A 384 35.65 13.30 21.87
N ALA A 385 36.79 13.14 21.19
CA ALA A 385 37.70 12.03 21.44
C ALA A 385 38.37 12.12 22.83
N GLU A 386 38.74 13.32 23.27
CA GLU A 386 39.29 13.55 24.63
C GLU A 386 38.24 13.27 25.71
N ASP A 387 37.00 13.69 25.53
CA ASP A 387 35.92 13.46 26.50
C ASP A 387 35.61 11.96 26.67
N ILE A 388 35.61 11.20 25.57
CA ILE A 388 35.46 9.73 25.60
C ILE A 388 36.64 9.07 26.36
N LYS A 389 37.87 9.53 26.14
CA LYS A 389 39.05 9.02 26.85
C LYS A 389 38.95 9.27 28.36
N ASN A 390 38.51 10.46 28.77
CA ASN A 390 38.35 10.80 30.18
C ASN A 390 37.27 9.96 30.86
N ARG A 391 36.12 9.73 30.20
CA ARG A 391 35.06 8.86 30.73
C ARG A 391 35.52 7.41 30.91
N LEU A 392 36.30 6.88 29.95
CA LEU A 392 36.87 5.53 30.07
C LEU A 392 37.90 5.43 31.20
N ALA A 393 38.69 6.48 31.42
CA ALA A 393 39.63 6.53 32.54
C ALA A 393 38.92 6.52 33.90
N ASN A 394 37.86 7.33 34.05
CA ASN A 394 37.05 7.38 35.26
C ASN A 394 36.36 6.04 35.52
N PHE A 395 35.77 5.43 34.48
CA PHE A 395 35.14 4.12 34.61
C PHE A 395 36.14 3.04 35.05
N LYS A 396 37.36 3.06 34.52
CA LYS A 396 38.43 2.14 34.95
C LYS A 396 38.83 2.35 36.42
N GLN A 397 38.89 3.60 36.89
CA GLN A 397 39.15 3.89 38.30
C GLN A 397 37.99 3.42 39.20
N GLU A 398 36.75 3.63 38.78
CA GLU A 398 35.57 3.15 39.52
C GLU A 398 35.53 1.62 39.62
N MET A 399 35.88 0.91 38.54
CA MET A 399 35.97 -0.55 38.56
C MET A 399 37.11 -1.04 39.48
N LYS A 400 38.26 -0.36 39.48
CA LYS A 400 39.38 -0.68 40.38
C LYS A 400 39.01 -0.47 41.85
N THR A 401 38.32 0.62 42.18
CA THR A 401 37.89 0.90 43.56
C THR A 401 36.83 -0.09 44.04
N LYS A 402 35.86 -0.46 43.19
CA LYS A 402 34.89 -1.53 43.48
C LYS A 402 35.57 -2.89 43.69
N GLN A 403 36.58 -3.21 42.89
CA GLN A 403 37.32 -4.47 43.04
C GLN A 403 38.15 -4.49 44.33
N ALA A 404 38.80 -3.37 44.69
CA ALA A 404 39.54 -3.24 45.94
C ALA A 404 38.62 -3.35 47.17
N ALA A 405 37.43 -2.75 47.12
CA ALA A 405 36.42 -2.85 48.17
C ALA A 405 35.79 -4.24 48.31
N ALA A 406 35.84 -5.07 47.27
CA ALA A 406 35.38 -6.45 47.32
C ALA A 406 36.45 -7.43 47.87
N THR A 407 37.72 -7.03 47.83
CA THR A 407 38.85 -7.83 48.35
C THR A 407 39.25 -7.48 49.78
N ALA A 408 38.82 -6.33 50.29
CA ALA A 408 38.94 -5.92 51.68
C ALA A 408 37.71 -6.38 52.46
#